data_AF-A0A356KWQ0-F1
#
_entry.id   AF-A0A356KWQ0-F1
#
_cell.length_a   1.000
_cell.length_b   1.000
_cell.length_c   1.000
_cell.angle_alpha   90.00
_cell.angle_beta   90.00
_cell.angle_gamma   90.00
#
_symmetry.space_group_name_H-M   'P 1'
#
loop_
_entity.id
_entity.type
_entity.pdbx_description
1 polymer ?
#
loop_
_entity_poly.entity_id
_entity_poly.type
_entity_poly.pdbx_seq_one_letter_code
_entity_poly.pdbx_strand_id
1 'polypeptide(L)'
;MAEPQEHPNRRATKRDIAAVFGVQPRTVNRWLEQGCPHSRDDRGRPRFDPGEVRAWREGGGTDAGMGGGTPPPESRATFARADLVRKVTQAKRSELELAAELELKDLGLDAKILAAKSYEDYVSIDLEIGALLARGALSPPRARAIQAVIADARQNTRAHLEAEGDEEPERLILLTKEGGALVRAFEGIVSDERREAILEHVFGEAEVDLEEFPNVDLTRAAQGSSDETEPEAPGSGGDEPQSAG
;
A
#
# COMPACT_ATOMS: atom_id res chain seq x y z
N MET A 1 27.24 -4.89 53.06
CA MET A 1 26.62 -4.68 51.73
C MET A 1 27.43 -5.51 50.76
N ALA A 2 26.86 -6.57 50.19
CA ALA A 2 27.58 -7.43 49.26
C ALA A 2 27.62 -6.75 47.89
N GLU A 3 28.82 -6.46 47.39
CA GLU A 3 29.01 -6.04 46.01
C GLU A 3 28.48 -7.15 45.09
N PRO A 4 27.67 -6.83 44.07
CA PRO A 4 27.22 -7.81 43.11
C PRO A 4 28.45 -8.36 42.39
N GLN A 5 28.74 -9.65 42.61
CA GLN A 5 29.78 -10.35 41.84
C GLN A 5 29.39 -10.32 40.36
N GLU A 6 30.11 -9.54 39.56
CA GLU A 6 30.03 -9.57 38.11
C GLU A 6 30.48 -10.96 37.64
N HIS A 7 29.51 -11.81 37.34
CA HIS A 7 29.79 -13.11 36.73
C HIS A 7 30.41 -12.88 35.35
N PRO A 8 31.64 -13.35 35.09
CA PRO A 8 32.30 -13.12 33.82
C PRO A 8 31.55 -13.82 32.69
N ASN A 9 31.10 -13.03 31.71
CA ASN A 9 30.67 -13.45 30.38
C ASN A 9 29.55 -14.50 30.30
N ARG A 10 28.48 -14.36 31.10
CA ARG A 10 27.27 -15.14 30.84
C ARG A 10 26.57 -14.59 29.59
N ARG A 11 26.88 -15.17 28.42
CA ARG A 11 26.23 -14.79 27.16
C ARG A 11 24.70 -14.91 27.28
N ALA A 12 24.02 -13.85 26.88
CA ALA A 12 22.58 -13.65 27.00
C ALA A 12 21.81 -14.49 25.97
N THR A 13 20.60 -14.93 26.32
CA THR A 13 19.67 -15.53 25.35
C THR A 13 18.97 -14.44 24.53
N LYS A 14 18.26 -14.82 23.46
CA LYS A 14 17.42 -13.88 22.68
C LYS A 14 16.44 -13.10 23.56
N ARG A 15 15.84 -13.77 24.54
CA ARG A 15 14.85 -13.16 25.46
C ARG A 15 15.51 -12.14 26.38
N ASP A 16 16.73 -12.42 26.82
CA ASP A 16 17.49 -11.51 27.68
C ASP A 16 17.93 -10.26 26.89
N ILE A 17 18.40 -10.43 25.65
CA ILE A 17 18.69 -9.31 24.75
C ILE A 17 17.44 -8.47 24.47
N ALA A 18 16.32 -9.12 24.17
CA ALA A 18 15.05 -8.43 23.97
C ALA A 18 14.67 -7.56 25.18
N ALA A 19 14.85 -8.08 26.40
CA ALA A 19 14.62 -7.33 27.63
C ALA A 19 15.62 -6.18 27.82
N VAL A 20 16.92 -6.39 27.56
CA VAL A 20 17.97 -5.36 27.70
C VAL A 20 17.73 -4.17 26.78
N PHE A 21 17.26 -4.40 25.55
CA PHE A 21 17.04 -3.35 24.55
C PHE A 21 15.58 -2.88 24.44
N GLY A 22 14.66 -3.42 25.25
CA GLY A 22 13.25 -3.04 25.23
C GLY A 22 12.52 -3.40 23.92
N VAL A 23 12.92 -4.48 23.26
CA VAL A 23 12.33 -4.95 21.98
C VAL A 23 11.67 -6.32 22.13
N GLN A 24 10.94 -6.76 21.10
CA GLN A 24 10.38 -8.11 21.09
C GLN A 24 11.43 -9.16 20.65
N PRO A 25 11.34 -10.42 21.10
CA PRO A 25 12.25 -11.48 20.64
C PRO A 25 12.26 -11.70 19.13
N ARG A 26 11.15 -11.40 18.42
CA ARG A 26 11.08 -11.46 16.95
C ARG A 26 12.01 -10.43 16.29
N THR A 27 12.17 -9.25 16.87
CA THR A 27 13.12 -8.24 16.40
C THR A 27 14.57 -8.74 16.48
N VAL A 28 14.90 -9.48 17.55
CA VAL A 28 16.23 -10.09 17.70
C VAL A 28 16.47 -11.19 16.65
N ASN A 29 15.44 -11.87 16.14
CA ASN A 29 15.58 -12.80 15.02
C ASN A 29 15.94 -12.04 13.73
N ARG A 30 15.24 -10.94 13.44
CA ARG A 30 15.55 -10.09 12.28
C ARG A 30 16.98 -9.57 12.34
N TRP A 31 17.47 -9.21 13.54
CA TRP A 31 18.88 -8.83 13.73
C TRP A 31 19.85 -9.95 13.38
N LEU A 32 19.54 -11.22 13.71
CA LEU A 32 20.38 -12.36 13.31
C LEU A 32 20.44 -12.54 11.79
N GLU A 33 19.32 -12.35 11.09
CA GLU A 33 19.25 -12.38 9.62
C GLU A 33 20.08 -11.26 9.00
N GLN A 34 20.16 -10.11 9.67
CA GLN A 34 20.98 -8.95 9.29
C GLN A 34 22.44 -9.06 9.73
N GLY A 35 22.89 -10.22 10.23
CA GLY A 35 24.30 -10.44 10.58
C GLY A 35 24.71 -9.99 11.99
N CYS A 36 23.76 -9.86 12.92
CA CYS A 36 24.07 -9.52 14.31
C CYS A 36 25.06 -10.52 14.96
N PRO A 37 26.13 -10.03 15.60
CA PRO A 37 27.13 -10.87 16.26
C PRO A 37 26.51 -11.80 17.29
N HIS A 38 26.78 -13.09 17.15
CA HIS A 38 26.34 -14.11 18.09
C HIS A 38 27.32 -15.28 18.09
N SER A 39 27.37 -15.99 19.21
CA SER A 39 27.94 -17.34 19.27
C SER A 39 26.82 -18.37 19.35
N ARG A 40 27.15 -19.65 19.16
CA ARG A 40 26.22 -20.75 19.42
C ARG A 40 26.65 -21.50 20.68
N ASP A 41 25.69 -21.92 21.49
CA ASP A 41 25.94 -22.85 22.59
C ASP A 41 26.14 -24.29 22.07
N ASP A 42 26.44 -25.24 22.97
CA ASP A 42 26.61 -26.67 22.64
C ASP A 42 25.37 -27.30 22.00
N ARG A 43 24.21 -26.63 22.07
CA ARG A 43 22.95 -27.06 21.47
C ARG A 43 22.62 -26.29 20.19
N GLY A 44 23.59 -25.54 19.65
CA GLY A 44 23.43 -24.75 18.42
C GLY A 44 22.53 -23.51 18.57
N ARG A 45 22.13 -23.13 19.79
CA ARG A 45 21.25 -21.97 20.02
C ARG A 45 22.09 -20.69 20.09
N PRO A 46 21.63 -19.58 19.49
CA PRO A 46 22.38 -18.34 19.51
C PRO A 46 22.44 -17.74 20.92
N ARG A 47 23.59 -17.16 21.23
CA ARG A 47 23.97 -16.53 22.49
C ARG A 47 24.69 -15.23 22.18
N PHE A 48 24.31 -14.18 22.89
CA PHE A 48 24.66 -12.81 22.54
C PHE A 48 25.46 -12.17 23.67
N ASP A 49 26.39 -11.30 23.29
CA ASP A 49 26.97 -10.34 24.21
C ASP A 49 26.22 -9.00 24.06
N PRO A 50 25.57 -8.48 25.12
CA PRO A 50 24.85 -7.21 25.04
C PRO A 50 25.72 -6.03 24.56
N GLY A 51 27.02 -6.03 24.88
CA GLY A 51 27.97 -5.01 24.45
C GLY A 51 28.23 -5.06 22.94
N GLU A 52 28.45 -6.26 22.39
CA GLU A 52 28.64 -6.47 20.93
C GLU A 52 27.36 -6.11 20.16
N VAL A 53 26.18 -6.50 20.67
CA VAL A 53 24.89 -6.16 20.04
C VAL A 53 24.68 -4.64 20.04
N ARG A 54 25.05 -3.94 21.12
CA ARG A 54 24.96 -2.47 21.18
C ARG A 54 25.89 -1.83 20.15
N ALA A 55 27.15 -2.23 20.12
CA ALA A 55 28.14 -1.70 19.19
C ALA A 55 27.73 -1.95 17.71
N TRP A 56 27.20 -3.13 17.40
CA TRP A 56 26.69 -3.44 16.06
C TRP A 56 25.50 -2.56 15.66
N ARG A 57 24.58 -2.28 16.58
CA ARG A 57 23.43 -1.39 16.33
C ARG A 57 23.85 0.07 16.14
N GLU A 58 24.78 0.54 16.97
CA GLU A 58 25.30 1.92 16.89
C GLU A 58 26.19 2.12 15.66
N GLY A 59 26.90 1.07 15.24
CA GLY A 59 27.72 1.06 14.03
C GLY A 59 26.94 0.89 12.72
N GLY A 60 25.62 1.07 12.74
CA GLY A 60 24.80 1.08 11.53
C GLY A 60 24.61 -0.29 10.87
N GLY A 61 24.78 -1.40 11.60
CA GLY A 61 24.50 -2.74 11.08
C GLY A 61 25.15 -3.02 9.72
N THR A 62 26.39 -2.55 9.51
CA THR A 62 27.31 -2.87 8.40
C THR A 62 26.65 -3.35 7.11
N ASP A 63 26.37 -2.43 6.19
CA ASP A 63 27.14 -2.20 4.95
C ASP A 63 27.83 -3.42 4.28
N ALA A 64 27.24 -4.60 4.41
CA ALA A 64 27.74 -5.86 3.88
C ALA A 64 26.74 -6.40 2.84
N GLY A 65 26.74 -5.79 1.66
CA GLY A 65 26.77 -6.57 0.43
C GLY A 65 25.46 -6.90 -0.28
N MET A 66 24.52 -5.96 -0.41
CA MET A 66 23.58 -6.00 -1.54
C MET A 66 23.71 -4.72 -2.35
N GLY A 67 24.24 -4.87 -3.57
CA GLY A 67 24.48 -3.76 -4.49
C GLY A 67 23.17 -3.05 -4.85
N GLY A 68 23.19 -1.73 -4.68
CA GLY A 68 22.18 -0.83 -5.19
C GLY A 68 22.06 -0.94 -6.70
N GLY A 69 21.03 -1.62 -7.17
CA GLY A 69 20.39 -1.30 -8.42
C GLY A 69 19.33 -0.26 -8.12
N THR A 70 19.62 1.02 -8.37
CA THR A 70 18.63 2.11 -8.30
C THR A 70 17.43 1.72 -9.17
N PRO A 71 16.25 1.44 -8.60
CA PRO A 71 15.07 1.15 -9.41
C PRO A 71 14.58 2.47 -10.02
N PRO A 72 13.95 2.42 -11.21
CA PRO A 72 13.45 3.62 -11.89
C PRO A 72 12.42 4.36 -11.01
N PRO A 73 12.26 5.68 -11.16
CA PRO A 73 11.34 6.51 -10.36
C PRO A 73 9.85 6.15 -10.47
N GLU A 74 9.46 5.19 -11.31
CA GLU A 74 8.06 4.78 -11.51
C GLU A 74 7.47 4.00 -10.32
N SER A 75 8.29 3.54 -9.37
CA SER A 75 7.91 2.60 -8.31
C SER A 75 7.06 3.21 -7.19
N ARG A 76 7.05 4.54 -6.97
CA ARG A 76 6.21 5.16 -5.90
C ARG A 76 4.74 5.24 -6.28
N ALA A 77 4.48 5.55 -7.54
CA ALA A 77 3.12 5.66 -8.06
C ALA A 77 2.40 4.29 -8.07
N THR A 78 3.15 3.20 -8.21
CA THR A 78 2.61 1.83 -8.23
C THR A 78 2.11 1.36 -6.87
N PHE A 79 2.73 1.75 -5.75
CA PHE A 79 2.28 1.33 -4.41
C PHE A 79 0.99 2.02 -3.97
N ALA A 80 0.88 3.33 -4.17
CA ALA A 80 -0.37 4.05 -3.89
C ALA A 80 -1.52 3.56 -4.78
N ARG A 81 -1.22 3.19 -6.03
CA ARG A 81 -2.19 2.60 -6.96
C ARG A 81 -2.63 1.19 -6.51
N ALA A 82 -1.71 0.36 -6.04
CA ALA A 82 -2.03 -0.97 -5.54
C ALA A 82 -2.95 -0.91 -4.30
N ASP A 83 -2.70 0.03 -3.38
CA ASP A 83 -3.51 0.18 -2.18
C ASP A 83 -4.89 0.78 -2.48
N LEU A 84 -4.97 1.71 -3.44
CA LEU A 84 -6.24 2.21 -3.97
C LEU A 84 -7.05 1.09 -4.63
N VAL A 85 -6.42 0.31 -5.52
CA VAL A 85 -7.07 -0.82 -6.18
C VAL A 85 -7.57 -1.82 -5.14
N ARG A 86 -6.79 -2.12 -4.08
CA ARG A 86 -7.26 -2.97 -2.98
C ARG A 86 -8.51 -2.41 -2.29
N LYS A 87 -8.54 -1.12 -1.95
CA LYS A 87 -9.68 -0.48 -1.28
C LYS A 87 -10.91 -0.39 -2.18
N VAL A 88 -10.73 -0.07 -3.46
CA VAL A 88 -11.81 -0.05 -4.46
C VAL A 88 -12.31 -1.46 -4.71
N THR A 89 -11.43 -2.46 -4.85
CA THR A 89 -11.83 -3.87 -5.00
C THR A 89 -12.54 -4.39 -3.76
N GLN A 90 -12.12 -3.99 -2.56
CA GLN A 90 -12.82 -4.32 -1.31
C GLN A 90 -14.20 -3.67 -1.25
N ALA A 91 -14.31 -2.39 -1.60
CA ALA A 91 -15.58 -1.68 -1.69
C ALA A 91 -16.49 -2.31 -2.74
N LYS A 92 -15.95 -2.74 -3.89
CA LYS A 92 -16.64 -3.44 -4.97
C LYS A 92 -17.11 -4.84 -4.57
N ARG A 93 -16.34 -5.55 -3.74
CA ARG A 93 -16.75 -6.85 -3.20
C ARG A 93 -17.91 -6.70 -2.24
N SER A 94 -17.82 -5.71 -1.35
CA SER A 94 -18.94 -5.32 -0.48
C SER A 94 -20.13 -4.79 -1.29
N GLU A 95 -19.89 -4.12 -2.42
CA GLU A 95 -20.94 -3.65 -3.34
C GLU A 95 -21.64 -4.81 -4.03
N LEU A 96 -20.90 -5.76 -4.61
CA LEU A 96 -21.48 -6.91 -5.31
C LEU A 96 -22.24 -7.82 -4.34
N GLU A 97 -21.76 -7.98 -3.11
CA GLU A 97 -22.47 -8.72 -2.06
C GLU A 97 -23.78 -8.00 -1.67
N LEU A 98 -23.76 -6.69 -1.41
CA LEU A 98 -24.96 -5.90 -1.08
C LEU A 98 -25.93 -5.72 -2.26
N ALA A 99 -25.41 -5.58 -3.49
CA ALA A 99 -26.20 -5.41 -4.69
C ALA A 99 -26.84 -6.74 -5.14
N ALA A 100 -26.15 -7.87 -4.94
CA ALA A 100 -26.75 -9.19 -5.10
C ALA A 100 -27.85 -9.45 -4.05
N GLU A 101 -27.68 -8.96 -2.82
CA GLU A 101 -28.72 -9.06 -1.78
C GLU A 101 -29.95 -8.17 -2.04
N LEU A 102 -29.81 -7.07 -2.80
CA LEU A 102 -30.84 -6.03 -2.96
C LEU A 102 -31.28 -5.77 -4.41
N GLU A 103 -30.78 -6.56 -5.39
CA GLU A 103 -30.96 -6.35 -6.83
C GLU A 103 -30.65 -4.90 -7.30
N LEU A 104 -29.71 -4.23 -6.63
CA LEU A 104 -29.38 -2.84 -6.92
C LEU A 104 -28.52 -2.75 -8.19
N LYS A 105 -28.91 -1.86 -9.11
CA LYS A 105 -28.18 -1.60 -10.35
C LYS A 105 -26.78 -1.05 -10.06
N ASP A 106 -25.77 -1.53 -10.77
CA ASP A 106 -24.43 -0.93 -10.79
C ASP A 106 -24.52 0.52 -11.30
N LEU A 107 -24.02 1.45 -10.50
CA LEU A 107 -24.09 2.89 -10.75
C LEU A 107 -22.81 3.44 -11.38
N GLY A 108 -21.75 2.64 -11.51
CA GLY A 108 -20.47 3.04 -12.11
C GLY A 108 -19.75 4.16 -11.37
N LEU A 109 -20.07 4.39 -10.08
CA LEU A 109 -19.49 5.49 -9.29
C LEU A 109 -17.98 5.32 -9.10
N ASP A 110 -17.50 4.10 -9.02
CA ASP A 110 -16.06 3.82 -8.88
C ASP A 110 -15.26 4.26 -10.11
N ALA A 111 -15.78 3.99 -11.31
CA ALA A 111 -15.16 4.44 -12.55
C ALA A 111 -15.11 5.97 -12.63
N LYS A 112 -16.17 6.65 -12.15
CA LYS A 112 -16.19 8.12 -12.07
C LYS A 112 -15.18 8.66 -11.07
N ILE A 113 -15.03 8.03 -9.90
CA ILE A 113 -14.05 8.43 -8.89
C ILE A 113 -12.63 8.27 -9.40
N LEU A 114 -12.34 7.18 -10.13
CA LEU A 114 -11.04 6.94 -10.75
C LEU A 114 -10.75 7.84 -11.95
N ALA A 115 -11.78 8.28 -12.66
CA ALA A 115 -11.66 9.19 -13.81
C ALA A 115 -11.63 10.67 -13.40
N ALA A 116 -12.00 11.01 -12.17
CA ALA A 116 -11.97 12.37 -11.64
C ALA A 116 -10.53 12.90 -11.60
N LYS A 117 -10.32 14.09 -12.16
CA LYS A 117 -9.00 14.73 -12.25
C LYS A 117 -8.90 15.98 -11.39
N SER A 118 -10.04 16.61 -11.12
CA SER A 118 -10.12 17.89 -10.42
C SER A 118 -10.89 17.78 -9.11
N TYR A 119 -10.71 18.79 -8.24
CA TYR A 119 -11.52 18.96 -7.04
C TYR A 119 -13.02 19.10 -7.38
N GLU A 120 -13.33 19.80 -8.47
CA GLU A 120 -14.71 20.03 -8.92
C GLU A 120 -15.40 18.71 -9.31
N ASP A 121 -14.69 17.78 -9.96
CA ASP A 121 -15.21 16.45 -10.29
C ASP A 121 -15.68 15.72 -9.01
N TYR A 122 -14.87 15.76 -7.95
CA TYR A 122 -15.23 15.14 -6.68
C TYR A 122 -16.44 15.81 -6.01
N VAL A 123 -16.63 17.12 -6.18
CA VAL A 123 -17.83 17.82 -5.71
C VAL A 123 -19.06 17.35 -6.50
N SER A 124 -18.95 17.26 -7.83
CA SER A 124 -20.04 16.75 -8.67
C SER A 124 -20.43 15.32 -8.32
N ILE A 125 -19.47 14.43 -8.06
CA ILE A 125 -19.73 13.03 -7.68
C ILE A 125 -20.46 12.95 -6.33
N ASP A 126 -20.10 13.79 -5.36
CA ASP A 126 -20.73 13.80 -4.03
C ASP A 126 -22.16 14.34 -4.06
N LEU A 127 -22.43 15.33 -4.93
CA LEU A 127 -23.80 15.78 -5.22
C LEU A 127 -24.63 14.65 -5.86
N GLU A 128 -24.04 13.90 -6.80
CA GLU A 128 -24.68 12.73 -7.39
C GLU A 128 -25.00 11.67 -6.32
N ILE A 129 -24.05 11.36 -5.44
CA ILE A 129 -24.26 10.44 -4.30
C ILE A 129 -25.40 10.91 -3.40
N GLY A 130 -25.46 12.21 -3.07
CA GLY A 130 -26.55 12.80 -2.30
C GLY A 130 -27.90 12.60 -2.98
N ALA A 131 -27.98 12.83 -4.30
CA ALA A 131 -29.19 12.61 -5.08
C ALA A 131 -29.59 11.12 -5.14
N LEU A 132 -28.61 10.22 -5.28
CA LEU A 132 -28.81 8.77 -5.29
C LEU A 132 -29.31 8.25 -3.93
N LEU A 133 -28.78 8.80 -2.83
CA LEU A 133 -29.23 8.49 -1.48
C LEU A 133 -30.65 9.01 -1.24
N ALA A 134 -30.96 10.24 -1.66
CA ALA A 134 -32.28 10.84 -1.50
C ALA A 134 -33.39 10.07 -2.23
N ARG A 135 -33.08 9.51 -3.41
CA ARG A 135 -34.01 8.69 -4.20
C ARG A 135 -34.07 7.21 -3.78
N GLY A 136 -33.31 6.81 -2.75
CA GLY A 136 -33.24 5.42 -2.28
C GLY A 136 -32.51 4.45 -3.22
N ALA A 137 -31.81 4.96 -4.25
CA ALA A 137 -31.03 4.14 -5.18
C ALA A 137 -29.64 3.77 -4.62
N LEU A 138 -29.24 4.38 -3.50
CA LEU A 138 -27.99 4.10 -2.81
C LEU A 138 -28.28 3.91 -1.32
N SER A 139 -27.77 2.83 -0.73
CA SER A 139 -27.94 2.59 0.69
C SER A 139 -27.10 3.57 1.53
N PRO A 140 -27.55 3.99 2.74
CA PRO A 140 -26.78 4.89 3.58
C PRO A 140 -25.36 4.38 3.95
N PRO A 141 -25.14 3.09 4.28
CA PRO A 141 -23.80 2.57 4.51
C PRO A 141 -22.89 2.72 3.28
N ARG A 142 -23.43 2.44 2.08
CA ARG A 142 -22.69 2.58 0.82
C ARG A 142 -22.35 4.03 0.52
N ALA A 143 -23.31 4.95 0.67
CA ALA A 143 -23.07 6.38 0.54
C ALA A 143 -21.92 6.85 1.44
N ARG A 144 -21.91 6.44 2.72
CA ARG A 144 -20.83 6.79 3.65
C ARG A 144 -19.47 6.26 3.24
N ALA A 145 -19.39 5.02 2.76
CA ALA A 145 -18.13 4.45 2.30
C ALA A 145 -17.56 5.21 1.09
N ILE A 146 -18.42 5.50 0.09
CA ILE A 146 -18.00 6.25 -1.10
C ILE A 146 -17.63 7.69 -0.74
N GLN A 147 -18.39 8.34 0.14
CA GLN A 147 -18.09 9.68 0.63
C GLN A 147 -16.76 9.73 1.40
N ALA A 148 -16.41 8.67 2.15
CA ALA A 148 -15.11 8.59 2.80
C ALA A 148 -13.97 8.53 1.77
N VAL A 149 -14.10 7.72 0.72
CA VAL A 149 -13.10 7.66 -0.37
C VAL A 149 -12.97 9.01 -1.07
N ILE A 150 -14.08 9.69 -1.36
CA ILE A 150 -14.08 11.01 -1.99
C ILE A 150 -13.46 12.06 -1.06
N ALA A 151 -13.73 12.00 0.24
CA ALA A 151 -13.14 12.91 1.22
C ALA A 151 -11.61 12.75 1.28
N ASP A 152 -11.12 11.51 1.30
CA ASP A 152 -9.69 11.22 1.22
C ASP A 152 -9.11 11.75 -0.11
N ALA A 153 -9.82 11.55 -1.23
CA ALA A 153 -9.39 12.07 -2.52
C ALA A 153 -9.24 13.58 -2.57
N ARG A 154 -10.26 14.30 -2.10
CA ARG A 154 -10.21 15.76 -1.99
C ARG A 154 -9.05 16.23 -1.11
N GLN A 155 -8.82 15.56 0.02
CA GLN A 155 -7.73 15.92 0.93
C GLN A 155 -6.38 15.75 0.26
N ASN A 156 -6.21 14.70 -0.54
CA ASN A 156 -4.98 14.45 -1.28
C ASN A 156 -4.75 15.42 -2.42
N THR A 157 -5.78 15.73 -3.23
CA THR A 157 -5.70 16.76 -4.26
C THR A 157 -5.30 18.11 -3.67
N ARG A 158 -5.92 18.47 -2.54
CA ARG A 158 -5.60 19.72 -1.85
C ARG A 158 -4.16 19.74 -1.33
N ALA A 159 -3.71 18.67 -0.69
CA ALA A 159 -2.35 18.57 -0.18
C ALA A 159 -1.31 18.68 -1.32
N HIS A 160 -1.61 18.12 -2.49
CA HIS A 160 -0.77 18.23 -3.66
C HIS A 160 -0.70 19.66 -4.20
N LEU A 161 -1.85 20.34 -4.35
CA LEU A 161 -1.90 21.76 -4.75
C LEU A 161 -1.13 22.66 -3.77
N GLU A 162 -1.18 22.34 -2.47
CA GLU A 162 -0.41 23.07 -1.44
C GLU A 162 1.11 22.81 -1.54
N ALA A 163 1.54 21.67 -2.09
CA ALA A 163 2.94 21.26 -2.17
C ALA A 163 3.63 21.65 -3.50
N GLU A 164 2.96 21.44 -4.63
CA GLU A 164 3.52 21.60 -5.98
C GLU A 164 3.01 22.87 -6.70
N GLY A 165 2.10 23.64 -6.08
CA GLY A 165 1.53 24.86 -6.65
C GLY A 165 0.25 24.61 -7.46
N ASP A 166 -0.06 25.50 -8.41
CA ASP A 166 -1.26 25.40 -9.27
C ASP A 166 -1.13 24.33 -10.38
N GLU A 167 -0.07 23.53 -10.38
CA GLU A 167 0.05 22.41 -11.31
C GLU A 167 -0.90 21.28 -10.88
N GLU A 168 -1.81 20.91 -11.76
CA GLU A 168 -2.71 19.80 -11.50
C GLU A 168 -1.92 18.49 -11.47
N PRO A 169 -2.16 17.61 -10.49
CA PRO A 169 -1.45 16.35 -10.41
C PRO A 169 -1.73 15.54 -11.67
N GLU A 170 -0.68 15.13 -12.39
CA GLU A 170 -0.83 14.13 -13.45
C GLU A 170 -1.45 12.83 -12.90
N ARG A 171 -1.29 12.55 -11.60
CA ARG A 171 -1.81 11.38 -10.90
C ARG A 171 -2.19 11.69 -9.45
N LEU A 172 -3.45 11.42 -9.10
CA LEU A 172 -3.95 11.55 -7.73
C LEU A 172 -3.43 10.40 -6.85
N ILE A 173 -2.62 10.71 -5.84
CA ILE A 173 -2.15 9.74 -4.84
C ILE A 173 -3.13 9.76 -3.67
N LEU A 174 -3.91 8.69 -3.52
CA LEU A 174 -4.83 8.57 -2.39
C LEU A 174 -4.10 8.08 -1.14
N LEU A 175 -3.59 9.03 -0.36
CA LEU A 175 -3.03 8.78 0.96
C LEU A 175 -4.17 8.67 1.98
N THR A 176 -4.12 7.65 2.85
CA THR A 176 -4.94 7.65 4.07
C THR A 176 -4.53 8.83 4.96
N LYS A 177 -5.29 9.11 6.03
CA LYS A 177 -4.86 10.10 7.03
C LYS A 177 -3.44 9.83 7.54
N GLU A 178 -3.11 8.55 7.74
CA GLU A 178 -1.78 8.09 8.13
C GLU A 178 -0.78 8.25 6.97
N GLY A 179 -1.15 7.89 5.74
CA GLY A 179 -0.31 8.09 4.55
C GLY A 179 0.03 9.56 4.31
N GLY A 180 -0.94 10.46 4.50
CA GLY A 180 -0.76 11.90 4.38
C GLY A 180 0.13 12.44 5.49
N ALA A 181 0.01 11.90 6.70
CA ALA A 181 0.92 12.23 7.79
C ALA A 181 2.35 11.74 7.49
N LEU A 182 2.51 10.57 6.88
CA LEU A 182 3.79 10.02 6.45
C LEU A 182 4.44 10.88 5.35
N VAL A 183 3.69 11.29 4.33
CA VAL A 183 4.20 12.18 3.28
C VAL A 183 4.62 13.53 3.84
N ARG A 184 3.80 14.16 4.71
CA ARG A 184 4.19 15.41 5.38
C ARG A 184 5.42 15.25 6.27
N ALA A 185 5.49 14.15 7.02
CA ALA A 185 6.66 13.84 7.85
C ALA A 185 7.92 13.64 7.00
N PHE A 186 7.77 13.03 5.83
CA PHE A 186 8.83 12.78 4.87
C PHE A 186 9.30 14.07 4.17
N GLU A 187 8.38 14.94 3.75
CA GLU A 187 8.70 16.27 3.18
C GLU A 187 9.42 17.17 4.18
N GLY A 188 9.09 17.06 5.47
CA GLY A 188 9.78 17.77 6.54
C GLY A 188 11.23 17.34 6.78
N ILE A 189 11.71 16.28 6.12
CA ILE A 189 13.10 15.84 6.22
C ILE A 189 13.96 16.67 5.27
N VAL A 190 14.75 17.57 5.85
CA VAL A 190 15.60 18.50 5.10
C VAL A 190 16.82 17.82 4.45
N SER A 191 17.24 16.67 4.99
CA SER A 191 18.40 15.92 4.49
C SER A 191 17.99 14.96 3.38
N ASP A 192 18.55 15.17 2.18
CA ASP A 192 18.28 14.33 1.01
C ASP A 192 18.76 12.89 1.22
N GLU A 193 19.93 12.71 1.85
CA GLU A 193 20.47 11.40 2.22
C GLU A 193 19.52 10.62 3.16
N ARG A 194 18.92 11.31 4.15
CA ARG A 194 17.91 10.67 5.03
C ARG A 194 16.61 10.36 4.30
N ARG A 195 16.19 11.24 3.39
CA ARG A 195 15.03 10.98 2.54
C ARG A 195 15.27 9.73 1.70
N GLU A 196 16.40 9.65 1.03
CA GLU A 196 16.77 8.51 0.20
C GLU A 196 16.81 7.21 1.00
N ALA A 197 17.44 7.19 2.17
CA ALA A 197 17.49 6.02 3.04
C ALA A 197 16.09 5.55 3.51
N ILE A 198 15.19 6.47 3.83
CA ILE A 198 13.81 6.13 4.21
C ILE A 198 13.06 5.53 3.02
N LEU A 199 13.24 6.11 1.85
CA LEU A 199 12.58 5.63 0.64
C LEU A 199 13.07 4.24 0.26
N GLU A 200 14.38 4.01 0.29
CA GLU A 200 15.00 2.71 0.07
C GLU A 200 14.42 1.67 1.02
N HIS A 201 14.33 2.00 2.32
CA HIS A 201 13.75 1.10 3.31
C HIS A 201 12.27 0.80 3.05
N VAL A 202 11.46 1.82 2.77
CA VAL A 202 10.03 1.67 2.48
C VAL A 202 9.82 0.82 1.24
N PHE A 203 10.62 1.04 0.19
CA PHE A 203 10.55 0.24 -1.02
C PHE A 203 10.96 -1.20 -0.79
N GLY A 204 12.05 -1.44 -0.05
CA GLY A 204 12.49 -2.79 0.27
C GLY A 204 11.44 -3.58 1.04
N GLU A 205 10.79 -2.99 2.04
CA GLU A 205 9.69 -3.65 2.77
C GLU A 205 8.46 -3.87 1.86
N ALA A 206 8.19 -2.96 0.93
CA ALA A 206 7.05 -3.09 0.03
C ALA A 206 7.28 -4.13 -1.08
N GLU A 207 8.51 -4.34 -1.53
CA GLU A 207 8.89 -5.42 -2.43
C GLU A 207 8.74 -6.79 -1.75
N VAL A 208 9.21 -6.90 -0.50
CA VAL A 208 9.00 -8.09 0.33
C VAL A 208 7.50 -8.38 0.52
N ASP A 209 6.68 -7.36 0.80
CA ASP A 209 5.22 -7.53 0.92
C ASP A 209 4.59 -8.02 -0.39
N LEU A 210 5.05 -7.53 -1.54
CA LEU A 210 4.57 -7.99 -2.85
C LEU A 210 5.01 -9.43 -3.17
N GLU A 211 6.20 -9.85 -2.75
CA GLU A 211 6.65 -11.23 -2.89
C GLU A 211 5.87 -12.18 -1.97
N GLU A 212 5.64 -11.78 -0.71
CA GLU A 212 4.88 -12.56 0.27
C GLU A 212 3.37 -12.61 -0.04
N PHE A 213 2.82 -11.51 -0.55
CA PHE A 213 1.41 -11.32 -0.85
C PHE A 213 1.21 -10.79 -2.27
N PRO A 214 1.54 -11.60 -3.31
CA PRO A 214 1.42 -11.19 -4.70
C PRO A 214 -0.01 -10.72 -4.99
N ASN A 215 -0.12 -9.53 -5.57
CA ASN A 215 -1.40 -8.94 -5.93
C ASN A 215 -2.11 -9.84 -6.95
N VAL A 216 -3.09 -10.61 -6.46
CA VAL A 216 -3.86 -11.62 -7.21
C VAL A 216 -4.53 -11.06 -8.47
N ASP A 217 -4.77 -9.75 -8.53
CA ASP A 217 -5.37 -9.07 -9.68
C ASP A 217 -4.39 -8.80 -10.84
N LEU A 218 -3.08 -8.62 -10.58
CA LEU A 218 -2.10 -8.38 -11.66
C LEU A 218 -1.79 -9.65 -12.45
N THR A 219 -1.74 -10.80 -11.79
CA THR A 219 -1.58 -12.11 -12.44
C THR A 219 -2.78 -12.45 -13.32
N ARG A 220 -3.99 -12.06 -12.91
CA ARG A 220 -5.22 -12.27 -13.69
C ARG A 220 -5.33 -11.30 -14.86
N ALA A 221 -4.91 -10.04 -14.69
CA ALA A 221 -4.82 -9.06 -15.77
C ALA A 221 -3.76 -9.42 -16.82
N ALA A 222 -2.62 -9.99 -16.40
CA ALA A 222 -1.58 -10.47 -17.30
C ALA A 222 -2.00 -11.74 -18.08
N GLN A 223 -2.87 -12.57 -17.51
CA GLN A 223 -3.39 -13.79 -18.17
C GLN A 223 -4.62 -13.52 -19.05
N GLY A 224 -5.39 -12.45 -18.76
CA GLY A 224 -6.62 -12.10 -19.49
C GLY A 224 -6.42 -11.31 -20.78
N SER A 225 -5.19 -10.90 -21.14
CA SER A 225 -4.94 -10.16 -22.39
C SER A 225 -4.57 -11.04 -23.59
N SER A 226 -4.51 -12.36 -23.41
CA SER A 226 -4.19 -13.32 -24.48
C SER A 226 -5.40 -13.98 -25.14
N ASP A 227 -6.62 -13.64 -24.71
CA ASP A 227 -7.86 -14.10 -25.35
C ASP A 227 -8.41 -12.96 -26.23
N GLU A 228 -7.66 -12.63 -27.28
CA GLU A 228 -8.19 -11.82 -28.39
C GLU A 228 -9.36 -12.59 -29.00
N THR A 229 -10.56 -12.18 -28.61
CA THR A 229 -11.79 -12.55 -29.30
C THR A 229 -11.68 -12.05 -30.73
N GLU A 230 -11.50 -12.98 -31.66
CA GLU A 230 -11.61 -12.74 -33.10
C GLU A 230 -12.90 -11.94 -33.37
N PRO A 231 -12.83 -10.76 -34.02
CA PRO A 231 -14.03 -10.01 -34.33
C PRO A 231 -14.85 -10.81 -35.35
N GLU A 232 -16.00 -11.34 -34.91
CA GLU A 232 -17.02 -11.86 -35.82
C GLU A 232 -17.35 -10.77 -36.85
N ALA A 233 -17.08 -11.09 -38.11
CA ALA A 233 -17.37 -10.21 -39.24
C ALA A 233 -18.86 -9.84 -39.23
N PRO A 234 -19.21 -8.55 -39.45
CA PRO A 234 -20.61 -8.15 -39.53
C PRO A 234 -21.27 -8.83 -40.73
N GLY A 235 -22.13 -9.81 -40.42
CA GLY A 235 -22.99 -10.48 -41.37
C GLY A 235 -23.81 -9.44 -42.14
N SER A 236 -23.46 -9.27 -43.40
CA SER A 236 -24.17 -8.41 -44.34
C SER A 236 -25.55 -9.00 -44.64
N GLY A 237 -26.57 -8.16 -44.43
CA GLY A 237 -27.61 -7.88 -45.42
C GLY A 237 -28.54 -9.04 -45.84
N GLY A 238 -29.78 -8.95 -45.37
CA GLY A 238 -30.91 -9.70 -45.92
C GLY A 238 -32.23 -9.04 -45.56
N ASP A 239 -32.44 -7.82 -46.05
CA ASP A 239 -33.71 -7.11 -45.98
C ASP A 239 -34.52 -7.52 -47.23
N GLU A 240 -35.55 -8.35 -47.04
CA GLU A 240 -36.40 -8.87 -48.12
C GLU A 240 -37.82 -8.27 -47.95
N PRO A 241 -38.24 -7.32 -48.80
CA PRO A 241 -39.59 -6.76 -48.73
C PRO A 241 -40.56 -7.67 -49.51
N GLN A 242 -41.39 -8.43 -48.79
CA GLN A 242 -42.53 -9.10 -49.40
C GLN A 242 -43.62 -8.07 -49.76
N SER A 243 -43.68 -7.77 -51.06
CA SER A 243 -44.76 -6.98 -51.67
C SER A 243 -46.03 -7.82 -51.78
N ALA A 244 -47.15 -7.18 -51.46
CA ALA A 244 -48.49 -7.70 -51.59
C ALA A 244 -48.87 -8.04 -53.04
N GLY A 245 -49.60 -9.15 -53.19
CA GLY A 245 -50.35 -9.55 -54.38
C GLY A 245 -51.50 -10.44 -53.94
#